data_AF-A0A4Q3H0A8-F1
#
_entry.id   AF-A0A4Q3H0A8-F1
#
_cell.length_a   1.000
_cell.length_b   1.000
_cell.length_c   1.000
_cell.angle_alpha   90.00
_cell.angle_beta   90.00
_cell.angle_gamma   90.00
#
_symmetry.space_group_name_H-M   'P 1'
#
loop_
_entity.id
_entity.type
_entity.pdbx_description
1 polymer ?
#
loop_
_entity_poly.entity_id
_entity_poly.type
_entity_poly.pdbx_seq_one_letter_code
_entity_poly.pdbx_strand_id
1 'polypeptide(L)'
;DDFGYKTQYQLIYHGDDAEDEIYVGNVKILKKGQGETRRGLLDEGPLTSLGTDYCSLGQSLDYYERLADLPRQARISIARALRDVVYRPGLVTKFRGEPGWRTSILRDIDDLGEFTGTASVLLSKDYSSLADVSLELAFKPRGWKKSIALDFDAPSTKQSSSSRFRIPKRVAVVVGRNGTGKSTLLARFARVAHAPQRMRRQEPIRSLGTLTPKGVGFTRIIAVSYSAFDSFQIPGVTIEERRQIARDVGDGVGRYIFCGLRDIAGEMNAVLKPESDEDLETPVDSGDLAKTTLLKPIETLAEEFDRTIERIRSSQRSRLLREALEPIFADPSFGGDEDQTVSAVIGDSPKDTFLRWSTGHKIVMQIVASLAAYTQPKSIILLDEPETHLHPPLLAALMHSVRFILEEQDAFA
;
A
#
# COMPACT_ATOMS: atom_id res chain seq x y z
N ASP A 1 6.96 26.42 -1.84
CA ASP A 1 6.70 27.77 -1.32
C ASP A 1 5.26 27.79 -0.87
N ASP A 2 5.03 28.04 0.42
CA ASP A 2 3.71 27.99 1.03
C ASP A 2 3.43 29.32 1.72
N PHE A 3 2.70 30.23 1.04
CA PHE A 3 2.28 31.50 1.63
C PHE A 3 3.46 32.29 2.23
N GLY A 4 4.59 32.36 1.52
CA GLY A 4 5.79 33.03 1.99
C GLY A 4 6.70 32.15 2.87
N TYR A 5 6.35 30.89 3.14
CA TYR A 5 7.25 29.94 3.80
C TYR A 5 8.00 29.08 2.77
N LYS A 6 9.33 29.09 2.84
CA LYS A 6 10.22 28.17 2.11
C LYS A 6 10.63 27.01 3.02
N THR A 7 9.76 26.00 3.12
CA THR A 7 9.89 24.86 4.03
C THR A 7 9.97 23.52 3.32
N GLN A 8 9.60 23.44 2.04
CA GLN A 8 9.55 22.17 1.29
C GLN A 8 10.92 21.85 0.66
N TYR A 9 11.35 20.61 0.87
CA TYR A 9 12.58 20.01 0.36
C TYR A 9 12.27 18.63 -0.20
N GLN A 10 13.15 18.14 -1.08
CA GLN A 10 13.18 16.76 -1.54
C GLN A 10 14.28 16.01 -0.80
N LEU A 11 14.00 14.79 -0.34
CA LEU A 11 14.98 13.90 0.25
C LEU A 11 15.35 12.82 -0.77
N ILE A 12 16.63 12.79 -1.12
CA ILE A 12 17.25 11.76 -1.95
C ILE A 12 18.31 11.09 -1.09
N TYR A 13 18.31 9.76 -1.07
CA TYR A 13 19.32 8.95 -0.40
C TYR A 13 20.30 8.43 -1.45
N HIS A 14 21.60 8.60 -1.20
CA HIS A 14 22.66 8.00 -2.00
C HIS A 14 23.31 6.91 -1.14
N GLY A 15 23.27 5.67 -1.63
CA GLY A 15 23.91 4.51 -1.00
C GLY A 15 25.43 4.51 -1.16
N ASP A 16 26.03 3.35 -0.90
CA ASP A 16 27.48 3.17 -1.03
C ASP A 16 27.92 3.10 -2.51
N ASP A 17 27.04 2.61 -3.39
CA ASP A 17 27.23 2.61 -4.83
C ASP A 17 26.56 3.83 -5.48
N ALA A 18 27.21 4.41 -6.51
CA ALA A 18 26.72 5.62 -7.18
C ALA A 18 25.37 5.42 -7.91
N GLU A 19 24.99 4.17 -8.18
CA GLU A 19 23.69 3.81 -8.76
C GLU A 19 22.59 3.61 -7.70
N ASP A 20 22.92 3.60 -6.41
CA ASP A 20 21.96 3.48 -5.29
C ASP A 20 21.35 4.84 -4.93
N GLU A 21 20.81 5.54 -5.92
CA GLU A 21 20.02 6.76 -5.69
C GLU A 21 18.55 6.41 -5.47
N ILE A 22 18.06 6.70 -4.26
CA ILE A 22 16.67 6.45 -3.88
C ILE A 22 16.00 7.78 -3.57
N TYR A 23 15.05 8.18 -4.41
CA TYR A 23 14.15 9.28 -4.09
C TYR A 23 13.19 8.89 -2.97
N VAL A 24 13.43 9.40 -1.77
CA VAL A 24 12.60 9.11 -0.59
C VAL A 24 11.28 9.87 -0.68
N GLY A 25 11.33 11.17 -0.99
CA GLY A 25 10.15 11.99 -1.19
C GLY A 25 10.25 13.42 -0.65
N ASN A 26 9.12 14.14 -0.70
CA ASN A 26 9.03 15.50 -0.19
C ASN A 26 8.95 15.53 1.35
N VAL A 27 9.75 16.40 1.96
CA VAL A 27 9.77 16.69 3.40
C VAL A 27 9.63 18.19 3.62
N LYS A 28 8.83 18.60 4.60
CA LYS A 28 8.79 20.00 5.02
C LYS A 28 9.58 20.17 6.32
N ILE A 29 10.42 21.20 6.38
CA ILE A 29 11.28 21.56 7.51
C ILE A 29 10.91 22.95 7.99
N LEU A 30 10.66 23.10 9.30
CA LEU A 30 10.30 24.36 9.94
C LEU A 30 11.33 24.72 11.01
N LYS A 31 11.72 25.98 11.08
CA LYS A 31 12.51 26.56 12.18
C LYS A 31 11.62 27.34 13.13
N LYS A 32 11.91 27.30 14.43
CA LYS A 32 11.25 28.14 15.43
C LYS A 32 11.43 29.63 15.13
N GLY A 33 10.37 30.41 15.35
CA GLY A 33 10.35 31.83 15.07
C GLY A 33 10.47 32.18 13.58
N GLN A 34 10.33 31.19 12.68
CA GLN A 34 10.34 31.44 11.24
C GLN A 34 9.11 32.27 10.86
N GLY A 35 9.37 33.47 10.34
CA GLY A 35 8.37 34.25 9.62
C GLY A 35 8.37 33.94 8.13
N GLU A 36 7.59 34.71 7.37
CA GLU A 36 7.61 34.67 5.92
C GLU A 36 9.00 35.08 5.38
N THR A 37 9.57 34.29 4.48
CA THR A 37 10.90 34.49 3.90
C THR A 37 10.92 34.10 2.43
N ARG A 38 11.68 34.84 1.62
CA ARG A 38 11.96 34.50 0.23
C ARG A 38 13.19 33.58 0.06
N ARG A 39 14.02 33.43 1.09
CA ARG A 39 15.25 32.62 1.08
C ARG A 39 14.97 31.21 1.63
N GLY A 40 15.70 30.22 1.10
CA GLY A 40 15.73 28.87 1.66
C GLY A 40 16.17 28.88 3.12
N LEU A 41 15.60 27.97 3.93
CA LEU A 41 15.86 27.89 5.37
C LEU A 41 17.21 27.25 5.71
N LEU A 42 17.68 26.35 4.84
CA LEU A 42 18.93 25.63 4.97
C LEU A 42 19.95 26.26 4.02
N ASP A 43 21.17 26.42 4.52
CA ASP A 43 22.30 26.86 3.70
C ASP A 43 22.71 25.74 2.73
N GLU A 44 23.23 26.13 1.57
CA GLU A 44 23.79 25.18 0.60
C GLU A 44 25.10 24.59 1.16
N GLY A 45 25.24 23.28 1.08
CA GLY A 45 26.44 22.56 1.50
C GLY A 45 26.17 21.40 2.45
N PRO A 46 27.22 20.75 2.96
CA PRO A 46 27.10 19.58 3.81
C PRO A 46 26.49 19.95 5.17
N LEU A 47 25.43 19.23 5.54
CA LEU A 47 24.76 19.38 6.82
C LEU A 47 24.65 18.02 7.52
N THR A 48 25.30 17.89 8.68
CA THR A 48 25.28 16.63 9.44
C THR A 48 23.96 16.42 10.19
N SER A 49 23.38 17.49 10.75
CA SER A 49 22.08 17.42 11.44
C SER A 49 21.45 18.80 11.59
N LEU A 50 20.12 18.83 11.70
CA LEU A 50 19.39 20.04 12.04
C LEU A 50 19.52 20.38 13.52
N GLY A 51 19.66 21.67 13.80
CA GLY A 51 19.74 22.20 15.16
C GLY A 51 18.45 22.01 15.98
N THR A 52 18.49 22.33 17.27
CA THR A 52 17.35 22.11 18.19
C THR A 52 16.09 22.88 17.86
N ASP A 53 16.22 23.94 17.07
CA ASP A 53 15.15 24.84 16.67
C ASP A 53 14.42 24.38 15.41
N TYR A 54 14.73 23.20 14.90
CA TYR A 54 14.11 22.66 13.69
C TYR A 54 13.22 21.45 13.98
N CYS A 55 12.25 21.22 13.12
CA CYS A 55 11.53 19.96 12.99
C CYS A 55 11.25 19.66 11.51
N SER A 56 11.06 18.38 11.18
CA SER A 56 10.64 17.94 9.85
C SER A 56 9.40 17.07 9.88
N LEU A 57 8.67 17.04 8.76
CA LEU A 57 7.57 16.11 8.54
C LEU A 57 7.52 15.72 7.06
N GLY A 58 7.65 14.43 6.78
CA GLY A 58 7.38 13.85 5.45
C GLY A 58 5.96 14.15 4.98
N GLN A 59 5.77 14.40 3.68
CA GLN A 59 4.50 14.88 3.12
C GLN A 59 3.63 13.80 2.46
N SER A 60 4.06 12.54 2.53
CA SER A 60 3.30 11.37 2.06
C SER A 60 3.61 10.15 2.93
N LEU A 61 2.77 9.13 2.87
CA LEU A 61 3.07 7.84 3.52
C LEU A 61 4.17 7.08 2.75
N ASP A 62 4.26 7.26 1.41
CA ASP A 62 5.36 6.68 0.61
C ASP A 62 6.73 7.19 1.05
N TYR A 63 6.83 8.43 1.52
CA TYR A 63 8.05 8.96 2.12
C TYR A 63 8.52 8.08 3.30
N TYR A 64 7.60 7.73 4.19
CA TYR A 64 7.94 6.91 5.35
C TYR A 64 8.16 5.44 4.99
N GLU A 65 7.44 4.90 4.01
CA GLU A 65 7.69 3.54 3.50
C GLU A 65 9.09 3.42 2.87
N ARG A 66 9.46 4.33 1.97
CA ARG A 66 10.79 4.32 1.34
C ARG A 66 11.89 4.56 2.37
N LEU A 67 11.67 5.49 3.29
CA LEU A 67 12.60 5.70 4.42
C LEU A 67 12.70 4.44 5.29
N ALA A 68 11.63 3.66 5.42
CA ALA A 68 11.60 2.41 6.17
C ALA A 68 12.34 1.25 5.48
N ASP A 69 12.42 1.28 4.15
CA ASP A 69 13.11 0.29 3.32
C ASP A 69 14.62 0.51 3.23
N LEU A 70 15.11 1.70 3.59
CA LEU A 70 16.54 1.93 3.78
C LEU A 70 17.13 1.06 4.90
N PRO A 71 18.45 0.79 4.88
CA PRO A 71 19.14 0.11 5.97
C PRO A 71 18.82 0.75 7.33
N ARG A 72 18.56 -0.08 8.34
CA ARG A 72 18.08 0.38 9.66
C ARG A 72 18.91 1.51 10.27
N GLN A 73 20.23 1.46 10.11
CA GLN A 73 21.13 2.50 10.62
C GLN A 73 20.96 3.83 9.87
N ALA A 74 20.92 3.80 8.53
CA ALA A 74 20.69 4.96 7.69
C ALA A 74 19.34 5.61 8.00
N ARG A 75 18.27 4.81 8.02
CA ARG A 75 16.90 5.25 8.39
C ARG A 75 16.87 6.02 9.71
N ILE A 76 17.42 5.43 10.78
CA ILE A 76 17.45 6.04 12.12
C ILE A 76 18.30 7.31 12.12
N SER A 77 19.43 7.29 11.40
CA SER A 77 20.32 8.45 11.29
C SER A 77 19.62 9.63 10.62
N ILE A 78 18.98 9.39 9.46
CA ILE A 78 18.26 10.40 8.69
C ILE A 78 17.10 10.98 9.49
N ALA A 79 16.22 10.15 10.05
CA ALA A 79 15.06 10.61 10.82
C ALA A 79 15.51 11.42 12.06
N ARG A 80 16.63 11.04 12.68
CA ARG A 80 17.23 11.77 13.80
C ARG A 80 17.82 13.11 13.38
N ALA A 81 18.57 13.12 12.28
CA ALA A 81 19.27 14.30 11.74
C ALA A 81 18.28 15.35 11.24
N LEU A 82 17.20 14.94 10.57
CA LEU A 82 16.12 15.81 10.12
C LEU A 82 15.15 16.22 11.25
N ARG A 83 15.31 15.65 12.46
CA ARG A 83 14.40 15.89 13.58
C ARG A 83 12.95 15.66 13.18
N ASP A 84 12.72 14.47 12.64
CA ASP A 84 11.42 14.08 12.13
C ASP A 84 10.39 13.92 13.25
N VAL A 85 9.21 14.48 13.03
CA VAL A 85 8.10 14.53 13.99
C VAL A 85 7.49 13.14 14.22
N VAL A 86 7.46 12.27 13.21
CA VAL A 86 6.96 10.90 13.36
C VAL A 86 7.94 10.08 14.20
N TYR A 87 9.24 10.22 13.94
CA TYR A 87 10.28 9.57 14.75
C TYR A 87 10.39 10.14 16.17
N ARG A 88 10.11 11.44 16.36
CA ARG A 88 10.15 12.14 17.66
C ARG A 88 8.84 12.88 17.94
N PRO A 89 7.78 12.19 18.39
CA PRO A 89 6.46 12.79 18.61
C PRO A 89 6.46 13.97 19.58
N GLY A 90 7.39 14.02 20.53
CA GLY A 90 7.59 15.14 21.45
C GLY A 90 7.95 16.48 20.78
N LEU A 91 8.24 16.51 19.47
CA LEU A 91 8.41 17.75 18.70
C LEU A 91 7.08 18.44 18.41
N VAL A 92 5.97 17.71 18.32
CA VAL A 92 4.63 18.30 18.06
C VAL A 92 4.31 19.36 19.12
N THR A 93 4.51 19.06 20.40
CA THR A 93 4.22 20.00 21.49
C THR A 93 5.11 21.24 21.46
N LYS A 94 6.33 21.12 20.93
CA LYS A 94 7.31 22.22 20.83
C LYS A 94 7.07 23.15 19.66
N PHE A 95 6.44 22.68 18.58
CA PHE A 95 6.25 23.43 17.33
C PHE A 95 4.79 23.76 17.02
N ARG A 96 3.81 23.13 17.66
CA ARG A 96 2.37 23.39 17.39
C ARG A 96 1.93 24.85 17.51
N GLY A 97 2.69 25.66 18.27
CA GLY A 97 2.43 27.10 18.45
C GLY A 97 3.09 27.99 17.40
N GLU A 98 4.02 27.46 16.60
CA GLU A 98 4.67 28.22 15.52
C GLU A 98 3.67 28.48 14.38
N PRO A 99 3.59 29.72 13.83
CA PRO A 99 2.67 30.02 12.74
C PRO A 99 2.85 29.09 11.52
N GLY A 100 4.10 28.84 11.13
CA GLY A 100 4.46 27.95 10.02
C GLY A 100 4.02 26.49 10.18
N TRP A 101 3.71 26.05 11.40
CA TRP A 101 3.23 24.69 11.66
C TRP A 101 1.90 24.42 10.97
N ARG A 102 0.92 25.32 11.15
CA ARG A 102 -0.41 25.17 10.53
C ARG A 102 -0.42 25.63 9.07
N THR A 103 0.26 26.74 8.77
CA THR A 103 0.18 27.37 7.44
C THR A 103 1.01 26.65 6.37
N SER A 104 2.07 25.93 6.78
CA SER A 104 2.95 25.22 5.85
C SER A 104 3.08 23.72 6.17
N ILE A 105 3.56 23.33 7.36
CA ILE A 105 3.86 21.91 7.67
C ILE A 105 2.62 21.03 7.53
N LEU A 106 1.48 21.46 8.11
CA LEU A 106 0.22 20.72 8.11
C LEU A 106 -0.75 21.14 7.01
N ARG A 107 -0.36 22.05 6.11
CA ARG A 107 -1.24 22.60 5.05
C ARG A 107 -2.00 21.51 4.29
N ASP A 108 -1.28 20.43 4.00
CA ASP A 108 -1.70 19.36 3.12
C ASP A 108 -2.12 18.09 3.86
N ILE A 109 -2.10 18.12 5.20
CA ILE A 109 -2.43 17.00 6.08
C ILE A 109 -3.79 17.29 6.74
N ASP A 110 -4.79 16.50 6.39
CA ASP A 110 -6.17 16.59 6.92
C ASP A 110 -6.25 16.27 8.41
N ASP A 111 -5.57 15.21 8.84
CA ASP A 111 -5.57 14.72 10.22
C ASP A 111 -4.14 14.28 10.59
N LEU A 112 -3.54 15.04 11.53
CA LEU A 112 -2.17 14.77 11.97
C LEU A 112 -2.06 13.45 12.75
N GLY A 113 -3.07 13.10 13.55
CA GLY A 113 -3.04 11.89 14.36
C GLY A 113 -3.10 10.65 13.49
N GLU A 114 -4.05 10.62 12.55
CA GLU A 114 -4.19 9.54 11.58
C GLU A 114 -2.94 9.39 10.68
N PHE A 115 -2.39 10.52 10.23
CA PHE A 115 -1.18 10.53 9.40
C PHE A 115 0.05 10.04 10.17
N THR A 116 0.32 10.61 11.35
CA THR A 116 1.51 10.26 12.14
C THR A 116 1.41 8.85 12.74
N GLY A 117 0.20 8.39 13.10
CA GLY A 117 -0.03 7.01 13.53
C GLY A 117 0.34 6.02 12.44
N THR A 118 -0.18 6.21 11.22
CA THR A 118 0.13 5.34 10.07
C THR A 118 1.61 5.45 9.67
N ALA A 119 2.16 6.66 9.61
CA ALA A 119 3.56 6.90 9.27
C ALA A 119 4.55 6.30 10.28
N SER A 120 4.22 6.34 11.57
CA SER A 120 5.05 5.78 12.65
C SER A 120 5.19 4.27 12.50
N VAL A 121 4.11 3.62 12.13
CA VAL A 121 4.07 2.17 11.92
C VAL A 121 4.92 1.79 10.71
N LEU A 122 4.78 2.51 9.59
CA LEU A 122 5.64 2.33 8.41
C LEU A 122 7.12 2.49 8.79
N LEU A 123 7.47 3.61 9.43
CA LEU A 123 8.85 3.96 9.75
C LEU A 123 9.51 2.99 10.74
N SER A 124 8.78 2.59 11.78
CA SER A 124 9.30 1.70 12.81
C SER A 124 9.35 0.24 12.35
N LYS A 125 8.45 -0.17 11.44
CA LYS A 125 8.09 -1.57 11.17
C LYS A 125 7.63 -2.30 12.45
N ASP A 126 7.15 -1.54 13.44
CA ASP A 126 6.52 -2.05 14.66
C ASP A 126 5.02 -1.78 14.58
N TYR A 127 4.28 -2.87 14.49
CA TYR A 127 2.84 -2.83 14.26
C TYR A 127 2.04 -3.12 15.54
N SER A 128 2.69 -3.31 16.69
CA SER A 128 2.04 -3.58 17.97
C SER A 128 1.07 -2.47 18.41
N SER A 129 1.28 -1.24 17.91
CA SER A 129 0.46 -0.07 18.25
C SER A 129 -0.83 0.08 17.45
N LEU A 130 -1.08 -0.74 16.43
CA LEU A 130 -2.29 -0.65 15.59
C LEU A 130 -3.40 -1.64 15.97
N ALA A 131 -3.20 -2.46 17.00
CA ALA A 131 -4.10 -3.55 17.32
C ALA A 131 -5.58 -3.12 17.52
N ASP A 132 -6.47 -3.74 16.74
CA ASP A 132 -7.94 -3.67 16.79
C ASP A 132 -8.52 -2.29 16.42
N VAL A 133 -7.94 -1.64 15.41
CA VAL A 133 -8.52 -0.41 14.84
C VAL A 133 -9.77 -0.76 14.04
N SER A 134 -10.94 -0.37 14.55
CA SER A 134 -12.18 -0.35 13.76
C SER A 134 -12.03 0.67 12.63
N LEU A 135 -12.23 0.24 11.38
CA LEU A 135 -12.19 1.12 10.21
C LEU A 135 -13.61 1.38 9.71
N GLU A 136 -14.12 2.58 9.97
CA GLU A 136 -15.32 3.07 9.29
C GLU A 136 -14.89 3.95 8.11
N LEU A 137 -15.21 3.50 6.90
CA LEU A 137 -14.78 4.17 5.67
C LEU A 137 -15.96 4.39 4.75
N ALA A 138 -15.99 5.51 4.03
CA ALA A 138 -16.90 5.70 2.92
C ALA A 138 -16.15 6.19 1.68
N PHE A 139 -16.48 5.61 0.52
CA PHE A 139 -15.98 6.05 -0.77
C PHE A 139 -17.10 6.59 -1.62
N LYS A 140 -16.93 7.79 -2.16
CA LYS A 140 -17.87 8.42 -3.08
C LYS A 140 -17.19 8.67 -4.42
N PRO A 141 -17.43 7.82 -5.43
CA PRO A 141 -16.99 8.11 -6.79
C PRO A 141 -17.60 9.41 -7.29
N ARG A 142 -16.88 10.12 -8.17
CA ARG A 142 -17.43 11.35 -8.75
C ARG A 142 -18.71 11.06 -9.55
N GLY A 143 -19.68 11.96 -9.43
CA GLY A 143 -20.98 11.85 -10.09
C GLY A 143 -21.98 10.96 -9.36
N TRP A 144 -21.57 10.18 -8.35
CA TRP A 144 -22.50 9.37 -7.57
C TRP A 144 -23.29 10.24 -6.57
N LYS A 145 -24.58 9.93 -6.39
CA LYS A 145 -25.45 10.65 -5.45
C LYS A 145 -25.07 10.37 -3.99
N LYS A 146 -24.83 9.09 -3.68
CA LYS A 146 -24.49 8.60 -2.34
C LYS A 146 -23.09 7.99 -2.33
N SER A 147 -22.43 8.06 -1.18
CA SER A 147 -21.23 7.28 -0.91
C SER A 147 -21.58 5.81 -0.66
N ILE A 148 -20.63 4.93 -0.94
CA ILE A 148 -20.63 3.55 -0.47
C ILE A 148 -19.99 3.55 0.91
N ALA A 149 -20.73 3.13 1.93
CA ALA A 149 -20.16 2.87 3.25
C ALA A 149 -19.52 1.48 3.23
N LEU A 150 -18.28 1.40 3.68
CA LEU A 150 -17.48 0.21 3.86
C LEU A 150 -17.36 0.01 5.37
N ASP A 151 -18.19 -0.87 5.89
CA ASP A 151 -18.19 -1.29 7.28
C ASP A 151 -17.48 -2.64 7.36
N PHE A 152 -16.39 -2.67 8.12
CA PHE A 152 -15.57 -3.85 8.30
C PHE A 152 -15.87 -4.54 9.64
N ASP A 153 -16.82 -4.06 10.42
CA ASP A 153 -17.23 -4.72 11.66
C ASP A 153 -18.33 -5.76 11.44
N ALA A 154 -18.40 -6.70 12.37
CA ALA A 154 -19.50 -7.65 12.41
C ALA A 154 -20.78 -6.93 12.90
N PRO A 155 -21.96 -7.20 12.30
CA PRO A 155 -23.21 -6.60 12.75
C PRO A 155 -23.45 -6.84 14.25
N SER A 156 -23.78 -5.79 15.00
CA SER A 156 -24.07 -5.89 16.43
C SER A 156 -25.37 -6.67 16.67
N THR A 157 -25.27 -7.99 16.83
CA THR A 157 -26.41 -8.80 17.24
C THR A 157 -26.55 -8.72 18.76
N LYS A 158 -27.64 -8.12 19.25
CA LYS A 158 -27.98 -8.05 20.69
C LYS A 158 -28.21 -9.43 21.36
N GLN A 159 -27.92 -10.54 20.67
CA GLN A 159 -28.27 -11.90 21.09
C GLN A 159 -27.14 -12.94 21.00
N SER A 160 -25.89 -12.59 20.63
CA SER A 160 -24.82 -13.59 20.63
C SER A 160 -24.07 -13.62 21.96
N SER A 161 -24.72 -14.17 22.99
CA SER A 161 -24.11 -14.58 24.26
C SER A 161 -23.63 -16.04 24.22
N SER A 162 -23.37 -16.58 23.03
CA SER A 162 -22.77 -17.90 22.84
C SER A 162 -21.53 -17.77 21.97
N SER A 163 -20.36 -17.96 22.59
CA SER A 163 -19.01 -17.90 22.02
C SER A 163 -18.73 -18.86 20.84
N ARG A 164 -19.72 -19.57 20.31
CA ARG A 164 -19.55 -20.59 19.27
C ARG A 164 -19.60 -20.06 17.84
N PHE A 165 -20.23 -18.90 17.58
CA PHE A 165 -20.37 -18.38 16.22
C PHE A 165 -20.09 -16.88 16.20
N ARG A 166 -18.82 -16.51 15.96
CA ARG A 166 -18.44 -15.14 15.60
C ARG A 166 -18.77 -14.92 14.12
N ILE A 167 -19.55 -13.89 13.81
CA ILE A 167 -19.75 -13.44 12.43
C ILE A 167 -18.40 -12.87 11.94
N PRO A 168 -17.95 -13.21 10.73
CA PRO A 168 -16.71 -12.68 10.19
C PRO A 168 -16.71 -11.14 10.17
N LYS A 169 -15.58 -10.54 10.57
CA LYS A 169 -15.28 -9.11 10.43
C LYS A 169 -14.16 -8.93 9.39
N ARG A 170 -13.78 -7.68 9.10
CA ARG A 170 -12.67 -7.25 8.22
C ARG A 170 -12.88 -7.38 6.71
N VAL A 171 -14.05 -7.81 6.27
CA VAL A 171 -14.36 -7.96 4.83
C VAL A 171 -15.62 -7.18 4.48
N ALA A 172 -15.54 -6.31 3.46
CA ALA A 172 -16.67 -5.61 2.89
C ALA A 172 -16.94 -6.11 1.46
N VAL A 173 -18.14 -6.64 1.21
CA VAL A 173 -18.47 -7.25 -0.10
C VAL A 173 -19.24 -6.27 -0.98
N VAL A 174 -18.70 -5.97 -2.17
CA VAL A 174 -19.36 -5.14 -3.18
C VAL A 174 -20.09 -6.02 -4.19
N VAL A 175 -21.43 -6.01 -4.15
CA VAL A 175 -22.28 -6.81 -5.04
C VAL A 175 -22.97 -5.91 -6.08
N GLY A 176 -22.97 -6.35 -7.34
CA GLY A 176 -23.63 -5.66 -8.44
C GLY A 176 -23.63 -6.50 -9.71
N ARG A 177 -24.55 -6.19 -10.64
CA ARG A 177 -24.64 -6.87 -11.94
C ARG A 177 -23.31 -6.79 -12.70
N ASN A 178 -23.09 -7.72 -13.63
CA ASN A 178 -21.90 -7.65 -14.49
C ASN A 178 -21.94 -6.38 -15.35
N GLY A 179 -20.79 -5.76 -15.55
CA GLY A 179 -20.66 -4.50 -16.29
C GLY A 179 -21.08 -3.23 -15.53
N THR A 180 -21.46 -3.28 -14.25
CA THR A 180 -21.81 -2.06 -13.48
C THR A 180 -20.59 -1.26 -12.99
N GLY A 181 -19.37 -1.67 -13.35
CA GLY A 181 -18.12 -0.96 -13.00
C GLY A 181 -17.54 -1.31 -11.63
N LYS A 182 -17.70 -2.56 -11.15
CA LYS A 182 -17.11 -3.03 -9.87
C LYS A 182 -15.59 -2.94 -9.85
N SER A 183 -14.92 -3.51 -10.85
CA SER A 183 -13.46 -3.42 -11.02
C SER A 183 -12.97 -1.98 -11.12
N THR A 184 -13.71 -1.13 -11.87
CA THR A 184 -13.42 0.31 -11.97
C THR A 184 -13.55 1.01 -10.62
N LEU A 185 -14.54 0.66 -9.81
CA LEU A 185 -14.73 1.19 -8.46
C LEU A 185 -13.53 0.85 -7.57
N LEU A 186 -13.09 -0.41 -7.56
CA LEU A 186 -11.92 -0.86 -6.79
C LEU A 186 -10.64 -0.16 -7.25
N ALA A 187 -10.42 -0.03 -8.55
CA ALA A 187 -9.27 0.67 -9.10
C ALA A 187 -9.26 2.17 -8.75
N ARG A 188 -10.40 2.87 -8.88
CA ARG A 188 -10.53 4.27 -8.46
C ARG A 188 -10.28 4.42 -6.96
N PHE A 189 -10.80 3.51 -6.14
CA PHE A 189 -10.51 3.48 -4.71
C PHE A 189 -9.01 3.37 -4.45
N ALA A 190 -8.32 2.41 -5.08
CA ALA A 190 -6.88 2.21 -4.93
C ALA A 190 -6.09 3.49 -5.26
N ARG A 191 -6.42 4.14 -6.38
CA ARG A 191 -5.76 5.38 -6.84
C ARG A 191 -5.95 6.52 -5.84
N VAL A 192 -7.17 6.71 -5.30
CA VAL A 192 -7.45 7.77 -4.31
C VAL A 192 -6.81 7.44 -2.95
N ALA A 193 -6.89 6.18 -2.51
CA ALA A 193 -6.34 5.72 -1.24
C ALA A 193 -4.80 5.80 -1.21
N HIS A 194 -4.14 5.52 -2.33
CA HIS A 194 -2.69 5.61 -2.45
C HIS A 194 -2.20 7.06 -2.45
N ALA A 195 -2.91 7.95 -3.15
CA ALA A 195 -2.48 9.32 -3.40
C ALA A 195 -2.25 10.13 -2.11
N PRO A 196 -1.24 11.03 -2.08
CA PRO A 196 -1.05 11.97 -0.99
C PRO A 196 -2.31 12.80 -0.72
N GLN A 197 -2.58 13.13 0.55
CA GLN A 197 -3.81 13.83 0.96
C GLN A 197 -4.01 15.16 0.20
N ARG A 198 -2.92 15.89 -0.10
CA ARG A 198 -2.93 17.06 -1.00
C ARG A 198 -3.57 16.78 -2.34
N MET A 199 -3.11 15.71 -3.00
CA MET A 199 -3.50 15.37 -4.37
C MET A 199 -4.93 14.88 -4.44
N ARG A 200 -5.45 14.24 -3.38
CA ARG A 200 -6.88 13.84 -3.29
C ARG A 200 -7.86 15.01 -3.46
N ARG A 201 -7.41 16.25 -3.21
CA ARG A 201 -8.22 17.48 -3.32
C ARG A 201 -8.09 18.17 -4.69
N GLN A 202 -7.19 17.69 -5.55
CA GLN A 202 -6.82 18.32 -6.82
C GLN A 202 -7.10 17.37 -7.99
N GLU A 203 -7.30 17.92 -9.18
CA GLU A 203 -7.32 17.09 -10.39
C GLU A 203 -5.90 16.56 -10.68
N PRO A 204 -5.75 15.34 -11.23
CA PRO A 204 -6.81 14.46 -11.71
C PRO A 204 -7.44 13.55 -10.64
N ILE A 205 -6.85 13.44 -9.43
CA ILE A 205 -7.31 12.44 -8.44
C ILE A 205 -8.72 12.74 -7.90
N ARG A 206 -9.07 14.02 -7.73
CA ARG A 206 -10.40 14.44 -7.29
C ARG A 206 -11.51 13.98 -8.26
N SER A 207 -11.22 13.82 -9.54
CA SER A 207 -12.18 13.27 -10.51
C SER A 207 -12.55 11.81 -10.26
N LEU A 208 -11.70 11.04 -9.58
CA LEU A 208 -11.91 9.61 -9.33
C LEU A 208 -12.91 9.37 -8.21
N GLY A 209 -12.83 10.18 -7.14
CA GLY A 209 -13.72 10.11 -6.00
C GLY A 209 -13.16 10.75 -4.74
N THR A 210 -13.88 10.59 -3.63
CA THR A 210 -13.50 11.11 -2.31
C THR A 210 -13.65 10.03 -1.25
N LEU A 211 -12.70 10.00 -0.30
CA LEU A 211 -12.71 9.12 0.86
C LEU A 211 -13.12 9.91 2.12
N THR A 212 -13.88 9.25 2.99
CA THR A 212 -14.26 9.74 4.30
C THR A 212 -13.91 8.68 5.34
N PRO A 213 -13.13 8.99 6.39
CA PRO A 213 -12.56 10.31 6.69
C PRO A 213 -11.48 10.74 5.70
N LYS A 214 -11.32 12.05 5.47
CA LYS A 214 -10.41 12.58 4.43
C LYS A 214 -8.94 12.18 4.62
N GLY A 215 -8.52 12.07 5.89
CA GLY A 215 -7.16 11.72 6.29
C GLY A 215 -6.81 10.24 6.21
N VAL A 216 -7.78 9.35 5.93
CA VAL A 216 -7.57 7.90 6.01
C VAL A 216 -6.35 7.45 5.22
N GLY A 217 -5.48 6.69 5.87
CA GLY A 217 -4.24 6.16 5.31
C GLY A 217 -4.15 4.66 5.47
N PHE A 218 -3.52 4.01 4.49
CA PHE A 218 -3.24 2.57 4.53
C PHE A 218 -1.74 2.34 4.46
N THR A 219 -1.25 1.36 5.22
CA THR A 219 0.15 0.96 5.18
C THR A 219 0.47 0.29 3.85
N ARG A 220 -0.39 -0.64 3.41
CA ARG A 220 -0.36 -1.25 2.08
C ARG A 220 -1.73 -1.24 1.42
N ILE A 221 -1.72 -1.17 0.09
CA ILE A 221 -2.88 -1.37 -0.77
C ILE A 221 -2.53 -2.53 -1.69
N ILE A 222 -3.18 -3.67 -1.50
CA ILE A 222 -2.89 -4.90 -2.25
C ILE A 222 -4.04 -5.15 -3.21
N ALA A 223 -3.81 -4.91 -4.50
CA ALA A 223 -4.79 -5.21 -5.54
C ALA A 223 -4.57 -6.64 -6.06
N VAL A 224 -5.62 -7.45 -6.04
CA VAL A 224 -5.60 -8.84 -6.51
C VAL A 224 -6.57 -8.96 -7.67
N SER A 225 -6.07 -9.33 -8.85
CA SER A 225 -6.90 -9.62 -10.03
C SER A 225 -6.24 -10.65 -10.96
N TYR A 226 -7.01 -11.67 -11.32
CA TYR A 226 -6.62 -12.71 -12.28
C TYR A 226 -7.46 -12.69 -13.56
N SER A 227 -8.20 -11.61 -13.81
CA SER A 227 -8.87 -11.41 -15.09
C SER A 227 -7.85 -10.96 -16.14
N ALA A 228 -7.72 -11.75 -17.21
CA ALA A 228 -6.85 -11.42 -18.35
C ALA A 228 -7.37 -10.22 -19.18
N PHE A 229 -8.62 -9.80 -18.96
CA PHE A 229 -9.27 -8.71 -19.67
C PHE A 229 -9.26 -7.40 -18.89
N ASP A 230 -8.70 -7.41 -17.68
CA ASP A 230 -8.61 -6.22 -16.86
C ASP A 230 -7.65 -5.22 -17.48
N SER A 231 -8.06 -3.96 -17.45
CA SER A 231 -7.31 -2.86 -18.04
C SER A 231 -7.37 -1.63 -17.15
N PHE A 232 -7.56 -1.77 -15.83
CA PHE A 232 -7.63 -0.61 -14.96
C PHE A 232 -6.27 0.11 -14.79
N GLN A 233 -6.29 1.41 -14.54
CA GLN A 233 -5.07 2.15 -14.22
C GLN A 233 -4.60 1.91 -12.77
N ILE A 234 -3.29 1.74 -12.59
CA ILE A 234 -2.65 1.70 -11.26
C ILE A 234 -2.54 3.11 -10.64
N PRO A 235 -2.26 3.21 -9.32
CA PRO A 235 -1.95 4.48 -8.67
C PRO A 235 -0.76 5.24 -9.26
N GLY A 236 -0.67 6.53 -8.93
CA GLY A 236 0.38 7.46 -9.36
C GLY A 236 -0.21 8.69 -10.04
N VAL A 237 0.23 9.87 -9.61
CA VAL A 237 -0.36 11.15 -10.04
C VAL A 237 0.37 11.74 -11.24
N THR A 238 1.69 11.63 -11.27
CA THR A 238 2.54 12.03 -12.40
C THR A 238 3.09 10.81 -13.13
N ILE A 239 3.65 11.02 -14.33
CA ILE A 239 4.30 9.97 -15.10
C ILE A 239 5.47 9.36 -14.31
N GLU A 240 6.30 10.18 -13.66
CA GLU A 240 7.41 9.66 -12.85
C GLU A 240 6.94 8.86 -11.65
N GLU A 241 5.92 9.33 -10.92
CA GLU A 241 5.36 8.57 -9.80
C GLU A 241 4.83 7.21 -10.26
N ARG A 242 4.18 7.14 -11.43
CA ARG A 242 3.70 5.87 -11.98
C ARG A 242 4.83 4.93 -12.37
N ARG A 243 5.93 5.45 -12.93
CA ARG A 243 7.12 4.64 -13.21
C ARG A 243 7.71 4.09 -11.94
N GLN A 244 7.85 4.92 -10.92
CA GLN A 244 8.34 4.46 -9.62
C GLN A 244 7.43 3.37 -9.05
N ILE A 245 6.11 3.55 -9.07
CA ILE A 245 5.16 2.53 -8.59
C ILE A 245 5.25 1.25 -9.43
N ALA A 246 5.41 1.35 -10.75
CA ALA A 246 5.56 0.17 -11.62
C ALA A 246 6.85 -0.61 -11.32
N ARG A 247 7.97 0.10 -11.07
CA ARG A 247 9.22 -0.50 -10.58
C ARG A 247 9.01 -1.16 -9.21
N ASP A 248 8.44 -0.43 -8.26
CA ASP A 248 8.14 -0.91 -6.91
C ASP A 248 7.28 -2.20 -6.95
N VAL A 249 6.27 -2.26 -7.81
CA VAL A 249 5.43 -3.45 -8.02
C VAL A 249 6.23 -4.63 -8.58
N GLY A 250 7.13 -4.40 -9.55
CA GLY A 250 7.98 -5.45 -10.13
C GLY A 250 8.95 -6.07 -9.13
N ASP A 251 9.41 -5.27 -8.17
CA ASP A 251 10.31 -5.68 -7.08
C ASP A 251 9.57 -6.15 -5.82
N GLY A 252 8.24 -6.02 -5.77
CA GLY A 252 7.42 -6.37 -4.61
C GLY A 252 7.63 -5.42 -3.41
N VAL A 253 8.01 -4.18 -3.64
CA VAL A 253 8.25 -3.15 -2.61
C VAL A 253 7.20 -2.03 -2.68
N GLY A 254 7.30 -1.02 -1.81
CA GLY A 254 6.40 0.15 -1.84
C GLY A 254 4.97 -0.11 -1.34
N ARG A 255 4.15 0.94 -1.27
CA ARG A 255 2.82 0.85 -0.62
C ARG A 255 1.76 0.15 -1.47
N TYR A 256 1.89 0.15 -2.79
CA TYR A 256 0.96 -0.52 -3.70
C TYR A 256 1.54 -1.84 -4.20
N ILE A 257 0.86 -2.95 -3.93
CA ILE A 257 1.22 -4.27 -4.43
C ILE A 257 0.14 -4.75 -5.39
N PHE A 258 0.56 -5.29 -6.53
CA PHE A 258 -0.34 -5.91 -7.49
C PHE A 258 -0.04 -7.42 -7.60
N CYS A 259 -1.03 -8.24 -7.22
CA CYS A 259 -0.99 -9.69 -7.33
C CYS A 259 -1.93 -10.13 -8.45
N GLY A 260 -1.38 -10.46 -9.61
CA GLY A 260 -2.22 -10.75 -10.77
C GLY A 260 -1.47 -11.02 -12.06
N LEU A 261 -2.24 -11.24 -13.13
CA LEU A 261 -1.72 -11.65 -14.44
C LEU A 261 -1.07 -10.52 -15.24
N ARG A 262 -1.38 -9.26 -14.94
CA ARG A 262 -0.88 -8.11 -15.72
C ARG A 262 0.57 -7.79 -15.42
N ASP A 263 1.33 -7.53 -16.45
CA ASP A 263 2.71 -7.03 -16.37
C ASP A 263 2.71 -5.50 -16.33
N ILE A 264 2.48 -4.96 -15.13
CA ILE A 264 2.40 -3.51 -14.89
C ILE A 264 3.72 -2.80 -15.27
N ALA A 265 4.86 -3.42 -15.01
CA ALA A 265 6.17 -2.87 -15.34
C ALA A 265 6.38 -2.85 -16.86
N GLY A 266 6.08 -3.95 -17.55
CA GLY A 266 6.12 -4.03 -19.01
C GLY A 266 5.15 -3.05 -19.68
N GLU A 267 3.92 -2.92 -19.17
CA GLU A 267 2.93 -1.95 -19.67
C GLU A 267 3.47 -0.52 -19.59
N MET A 268 4.11 -0.16 -18.48
CA MET A 268 4.68 1.17 -18.28
C MET A 268 5.84 1.45 -19.25
N ASN A 269 6.72 0.46 -19.45
CA ASN A 269 7.85 0.55 -20.38
C ASN A 269 7.38 0.64 -21.85
N ALA A 270 6.27 0.01 -22.21
CA ALA A 270 5.70 0.07 -23.56
C ALA A 270 5.03 1.42 -23.87
N VAL A 271 4.40 2.05 -22.87
CA VAL A 271 3.66 3.30 -23.04
C VAL A 271 4.57 4.53 -23.05
N LEU A 272 5.73 4.48 -22.41
CA LEU A 272 6.54 5.67 -22.14
C LEU A 272 7.95 5.57 -22.71
N LYS A 273 8.16 6.09 -23.92
CA LYS A 273 9.44 6.70 -24.30
C LYS A 273 9.30 8.21 -24.04
N PRO A 274 9.75 8.73 -22.88
CA PRO A 274 9.67 10.16 -22.65
C PRO A 274 10.62 10.84 -23.65
N GLU A 275 10.17 11.87 -24.36
CA GLU A 275 11.04 12.62 -25.26
C GLU A 275 11.83 13.68 -24.50
N SER A 276 11.38 14.06 -23.30
CA SER A 276 12.01 15.06 -22.42
C SER A 276 11.73 14.83 -20.92
N ASP A 277 12.51 15.50 -20.06
CA ASP A 277 12.29 15.52 -18.60
C ASP A 277 11.00 16.26 -18.19
N GLU A 278 10.54 17.23 -18.98
CA GLU A 278 9.28 17.96 -18.73
C GLU A 278 8.05 17.03 -18.83
N ASP A 279 8.14 15.97 -19.64
CA ASP A 279 7.07 14.97 -19.76
C ASP A 279 6.85 14.23 -18.42
N LEU A 280 7.87 14.12 -17.57
CA LEU A 280 7.84 13.29 -16.35
C LEU A 280 6.94 13.85 -15.24
N GLU A 281 6.84 15.18 -15.14
CA GLU A 281 5.97 15.86 -14.18
C GLU A 281 4.52 15.98 -14.67
N THR A 282 4.24 15.57 -15.90
CA THR A 282 2.90 15.67 -16.49
C THR A 282 1.89 14.85 -15.67
N PRO A 283 0.78 15.46 -15.23
CA PRO A 283 -0.29 14.73 -14.55
C PRO A 283 -0.86 13.66 -15.46
N VAL A 284 -0.97 12.44 -14.96
CA VAL A 284 -1.51 11.35 -15.76
C VAL A 284 -3.03 11.46 -15.84
N ASP A 285 -3.59 11.17 -17.01
CA ASP A 285 -5.03 11.28 -17.24
C ASP A 285 -5.86 10.55 -16.16
N SER A 286 -6.99 11.16 -15.84
CA SER A 286 -8.06 10.66 -14.99
C SER A 286 -8.80 9.44 -15.56
N GLY A 287 -8.54 9.05 -16.82
CA GLY A 287 -9.11 7.86 -17.44
C GLY A 287 -9.01 6.61 -16.55
N ASP A 288 -10.01 5.75 -16.62
CA ASP A 288 -10.05 4.53 -15.80
C ASP A 288 -9.24 3.39 -16.39
N LEU A 289 -9.07 3.40 -17.71
CA LEU A 289 -8.48 2.31 -18.47
C LEU A 289 -7.04 2.63 -18.89
N ALA A 290 -6.19 1.61 -18.84
CA ALA A 290 -4.88 1.56 -19.44
C ALA A 290 -5.03 1.37 -20.95
N LYS A 291 -4.20 2.07 -21.72
CA LYS A 291 -4.21 2.00 -23.19
C LYS A 291 -3.61 0.71 -23.73
N THR A 292 -2.70 0.12 -22.96
CA THR A 292 -1.96 -1.09 -23.30
C THR A 292 -2.01 -2.00 -22.09
N THR A 293 -2.33 -3.27 -22.32
CA THR A 293 -2.28 -4.32 -21.31
C THR A 293 -1.33 -5.41 -21.77
N LEU A 294 -0.45 -5.85 -20.88
CA LEU A 294 0.46 -6.96 -21.13
C LEU A 294 0.22 -8.01 -20.05
N LEU A 295 0.32 -9.28 -20.41
CA LEU A 295 0.20 -10.38 -19.47
C LEU A 295 1.58 -10.97 -19.19
N LYS A 296 1.81 -11.32 -17.93
CA LYS A 296 3.03 -12.00 -17.50
C LYS A 296 3.09 -13.40 -18.11
N PRO A 297 4.25 -13.80 -18.67
CA PRO A 297 4.52 -15.20 -18.94
C PRO A 297 4.37 -16.05 -17.68
N ILE A 298 4.06 -17.35 -17.86
CA ILE A 298 3.88 -18.26 -16.71
C ILE A 298 5.19 -18.43 -15.92
N GLU A 299 6.33 -18.32 -16.58
CA GLU A 299 7.66 -18.37 -15.98
C GLU A 299 7.88 -17.18 -15.04
N THR A 300 7.44 -15.98 -15.43
CA THR A 300 7.51 -14.77 -14.60
C THR A 300 6.63 -14.92 -13.37
N LEU A 301 5.42 -15.49 -13.51
CA LEU A 301 4.56 -15.78 -12.35
C LEU A 301 5.20 -16.80 -11.40
N ALA A 302 5.89 -17.81 -11.93
CA ALA A 302 6.59 -18.81 -11.13
C ALA A 302 7.79 -18.21 -10.38
N GLU A 303 8.51 -17.27 -11.00
CA GLU A 303 9.59 -16.50 -10.37
C GLU A 303 9.06 -15.55 -9.30
N GLU A 304 7.91 -14.92 -9.53
CA GLU A 304 7.22 -14.11 -8.51
C GLU A 304 6.79 -14.96 -7.32
N PHE A 305 6.26 -16.16 -7.55
CA PHE A 305 5.92 -17.09 -6.47
C PHE A 305 7.15 -17.43 -5.63
N ASP A 306 8.25 -17.81 -6.28
CA ASP A 306 9.51 -18.15 -5.61
C ASP A 306 10.06 -17.00 -4.75
N ARG A 307 10.13 -15.79 -5.32
CA ARG A 307 10.51 -14.57 -4.60
C ARG A 307 9.58 -14.29 -3.41
N THR A 308 8.29 -14.54 -3.57
CA THR A 308 7.29 -14.38 -2.50
C THR A 308 7.53 -15.37 -1.36
N ILE A 309 7.82 -16.63 -1.66
CA ILE A 309 8.18 -17.64 -0.64
C ILE A 309 9.48 -17.26 0.06
N GLU A 310 10.49 -16.79 -0.66
CA GLU A 310 11.76 -16.36 -0.05
C GLU A 310 11.57 -15.13 0.87
N ARG A 311 10.70 -14.19 0.46
CA ARG A 311 10.28 -13.08 1.31
C ARG A 311 9.60 -13.56 2.59
N ILE A 312 8.73 -14.56 2.52
CA ILE A 312 8.06 -15.13 3.70
C ILE A 312 9.08 -15.74 4.66
N ARG A 313 10.09 -16.45 4.15
CA ARG A 313 11.18 -17.03 4.95
C ARG A 313 12.01 -15.95 5.64
N SER A 314 12.52 -15.00 4.87
CA SER A 314 13.38 -13.90 5.37
C SER A 314 12.66 -12.96 6.36
N SER A 315 11.34 -12.76 6.20
CA SER A 315 10.51 -11.98 7.12
C SER A 315 9.95 -12.78 8.30
N GLN A 316 10.35 -14.05 8.46
CA GLN A 316 9.88 -14.95 9.54
C GLN A 316 8.36 -15.17 9.57
N ARG A 317 7.70 -15.09 8.40
CA ARG A 317 6.25 -15.24 8.24
C ARG A 317 5.80 -16.66 7.87
N SER A 318 6.71 -17.64 7.95
CA SER A 318 6.40 -19.03 7.58
C SER A 318 5.27 -19.64 8.42
N ARG A 319 5.11 -19.21 9.68
CA ARG A 319 3.99 -19.62 10.53
C ARG A 319 2.66 -19.10 10.00
N LEU A 320 2.59 -17.80 9.68
CA LEU A 320 1.40 -17.17 9.10
C LEU A 320 0.97 -17.88 7.80
N LEU A 321 1.93 -18.16 6.91
CA LEU A 321 1.63 -18.88 5.67
C LEU A 321 1.08 -20.28 5.94
N ARG A 322 1.68 -21.01 6.89
CA ARG A 322 1.23 -22.37 7.24
C ARG A 322 -0.20 -22.39 7.72
N GLU A 323 -0.51 -21.58 8.74
CA GLU A 323 -1.85 -21.51 9.31
C GLU A 323 -2.87 -21.00 8.26
N ALA A 324 -2.47 -20.07 7.39
CA ALA A 324 -3.32 -19.60 6.29
C ALA A 324 -3.61 -20.69 5.23
N LEU A 325 -2.74 -21.68 5.05
CA LEU A 325 -2.91 -22.75 4.06
C LEU A 325 -3.67 -23.97 4.58
N GLU A 326 -3.89 -24.10 5.89
CA GLU A 326 -4.65 -25.21 6.48
C GLU A 326 -6.01 -25.43 5.80
N PRO A 327 -6.85 -24.39 5.56
CA PRO A 327 -8.13 -24.58 4.88
C PRO A 327 -7.98 -25.04 3.41
N ILE A 328 -6.88 -24.66 2.75
CA ILE A 328 -6.60 -25.02 1.36
C ILE A 328 -6.21 -26.50 1.26
N PHE A 329 -5.34 -26.98 2.14
CA PHE A 329 -4.87 -28.37 2.11
C PHE A 329 -5.93 -29.37 2.57
N ALA A 330 -6.84 -28.96 3.43
CA ALA A 330 -8.02 -29.75 3.79
C ALA A 330 -9.01 -29.93 2.61
N ASP A 331 -8.94 -29.10 1.58
CA ASP A 331 -9.80 -29.24 0.40
C ASP A 331 -9.40 -30.48 -0.43
N PRO A 332 -10.36 -31.32 -0.86
CA PRO A 332 -10.07 -32.51 -1.66
C PRO A 332 -9.28 -32.24 -2.94
N SER A 333 -9.37 -31.04 -3.50
CA SER A 333 -8.61 -30.66 -4.70
C SER A 333 -7.10 -30.52 -4.46
N PHE A 334 -6.65 -30.45 -3.20
CA PHE A 334 -5.23 -30.41 -2.80
C PHE A 334 -4.72 -31.72 -2.19
N GLY A 335 -5.56 -32.74 -2.12
CA GLY A 335 -5.24 -34.05 -1.55
C GLY A 335 -6.14 -34.44 -0.38
N GLY A 336 -6.86 -33.48 0.21
CA GLY A 336 -7.79 -33.73 1.33
C GLY A 336 -7.11 -34.26 2.59
N ASP A 337 -5.82 -33.99 2.75
CA ASP A 337 -5.00 -34.46 3.85
C ASP A 337 -4.59 -33.28 4.73
N GLU A 338 -5.17 -33.19 5.93
CA GLU A 338 -4.87 -32.14 6.91
C GLU A 338 -3.43 -32.22 7.43
N ASP A 339 -2.76 -33.37 7.31
CA ASP A 339 -1.36 -33.56 7.73
C ASP A 339 -0.35 -33.12 6.65
N GLN A 340 -0.82 -32.63 5.49
CA GLN A 340 0.05 -32.19 4.41
C GLN A 340 0.81 -30.90 4.81
N THR A 341 2.14 -31.01 4.92
CA THR A 341 2.96 -29.86 5.33
C THR A 341 3.21 -28.90 4.18
N VAL A 342 3.33 -27.59 4.46
CA VAL A 342 3.74 -26.57 3.48
C VAL A 342 5.04 -26.95 2.78
N SER A 343 5.99 -27.55 3.51
CA SER A 343 7.27 -28.00 2.93
C SER A 343 7.08 -29.14 1.93
N ALA A 344 6.13 -30.05 2.16
CA ALA A 344 5.82 -31.12 1.22
C ALA A 344 5.12 -30.59 -0.04
N VAL A 345 4.25 -29.58 0.10
CA VAL A 345 3.48 -29.02 -1.03
C VAL A 345 4.32 -28.09 -1.88
N ILE A 346 5.06 -27.15 -1.27
CA ILE A 346 5.85 -26.16 -1.99
C ILE A 346 7.20 -26.75 -2.42
N GLY A 347 7.77 -27.63 -1.58
CA GLY A 347 9.08 -28.24 -1.82
C GLY A 347 10.25 -27.26 -1.71
N ASP A 348 11.44 -27.75 -2.05
CA ASP A 348 12.68 -26.96 -2.06
C ASP A 348 12.80 -26.07 -3.31
N SER A 349 12.04 -26.38 -4.36
CA SER A 349 11.94 -25.56 -5.58
C SER A 349 10.50 -25.05 -5.77
N PRO A 350 10.12 -23.92 -5.14
CA PRO A 350 8.80 -23.32 -5.29
C PRO A 350 8.42 -23.03 -6.74
N LYS A 351 9.38 -22.59 -7.55
CA LYS A 351 9.20 -22.31 -9.00
C LYS A 351 8.74 -23.55 -9.77
N ASP A 352 9.46 -24.67 -9.64
CA ASP A 352 9.14 -25.89 -10.39
C ASP A 352 7.82 -26.52 -9.93
N THR A 353 7.56 -26.46 -8.62
CA THR A 353 6.28 -26.90 -8.06
C THR A 353 5.14 -26.05 -8.59
N PHE A 354 5.28 -24.72 -8.59
CA PHE A 354 4.28 -23.81 -9.11
C PHE A 354 3.91 -24.14 -10.57
N LEU A 355 4.90 -24.39 -11.43
CA LEU A 355 4.65 -24.71 -12.84
C LEU A 355 3.80 -25.98 -13.04
N ARG A 356 3.92 -26.97 -12.16
CA ARG A 356 3.18 -28.25 -12.22
C ARG A 356 1.72 -28.16 -11.76
N TRP A 357 1.35 -27.14 -11.02
CA TRP A 357 0.00 -26.99 -10.48
C TRP A 357 -1.07 -26.69 -11.54
N SER A 358 -2.33 -27.00 -11.24
CA SER A 358 -3.46 -26.54 -12.06
C SER A 358 -3.60 -25.02 -11.98
N THR A 359 -4.34 -24.41 -12.93
CA THR A 359 -4.56 -22.95 -12.93
C THR A 359 -5.21 -22.47 -11.63
N GLY A 360 -6.24 -23.16 -11.12
CA GLY A 360 -6.88 -22.79 -9.86
C GLY A 360 -5.94 -22.87 -8.67
N HIS A 361 -5.10 -23.91 -8.63
CA HIS A 361 -4.07 -24.07 -7.59
C HIS A 361 -3.02 -22.95 -7.64
N LYS A 362 -2.53 -22.60 -8.84
CA LYS A 362 -1.60 -21.48 -9.05
C LYS A 362 -2.17 -20.17 -8.52
N ILE A 363 -3.41 -19.85 -8.88
CA ILE A 363 -4.10 -18.62 -8.44
C ILE A 363 -4.21 -18.59 -6.91
N VAL A 364 -4.76 -19.64 -6.30
CA VAL A 364 -4.96 -19.69 -4.84
C VAL A 364 -3.64 -19.60 -4.08
N MET A 365 -2.64 -20.40 -4.47
CA MET A 365 -1.34 -20.41 -3.80
C MET A 365 -0.64 -19.05 -3.94
N GLN A 366 -0.71 -18.43 -5.12
CA GLN A 366 -0.14 -17.10 -5.35
C GLN A 366 -0.84 -16.03 -4.50
N ILE A 367 -2.18 -16.06 -4.42
CA ILE A 367 -2.94 -15.10 -3.59
C ILE A 367 -2.56 -15.28 -2.12
N VAL A 368 -2.66 -16.49 -1.57
CA VAL A 368 -2.40 -16.73 -0.14
C VAL A 368 -0.95 -16.41 0.22
N ALA A 369 0.02 -16.83 -0.61
CA ALA A 369 1.43 -16.48 -0.40
C ALA A 369 1.66 -14.97 -0.47
N SER A 370 1.08 -14.28 -1.46
CA SER A 370 1.23 -12.83 -1.58
C SER A 370 0.62 -12.10 -0.38
N LEU A 371 -0.58 -12.50 0.05
CA LEU A 371 -1.21 -11.90 1.23
C LEU A 371 -0.39 -12.18 2.50
N ALA A 372 0.16 -13.38 2.68
CA ALA A 372 1.04 -13.66 3.81
C ALA A 372 2.34 -12.83 3.75
N ALA A 373 2.91 -12.63 2.57
CA ALA A 373 4.18 -11.93 2.37
C ALA A 373 4.07 -10.40 2.50
N TYR A 374 2.97 -9.82 2.03
CA TYR A 374 2.85 -8.37 1.83
C TYR A 374 1.84 -7.68 2.76
N THR A 375 0.89 -8.41 3.36
CA THR A 375 -0.08 -7.80 4.27
C THR A 375 0.64 -7.26 5.51
N GLN A 376 0.29 -6.04 5.88
CA GLN A 376 0.74 -5.35 7.09
C GLN A 376 -0.48 -4.83 7.86
N PRO A 377 -0.37 -4.57 9.16
CA PRO A 377 -1.41 -3.88 9.91
C PRO A 377 -1.88 -2.60 9.26
N LYS A 378 -3.20 -2.45 9.15
CA LYS A 378 -3.91 -1.40 8.41
C LYS A 378 -3.67 -1.43 6.88
N SER A 379 -3.48 -2.63 6.32
CA SER A 379 -3.57 -2.84 4.86
C SER A 379 -5.03 -2.89 4.40
N ILE A 380 -5.25 -2.50 3.15
CA ILE A 380 -6.51 -2.76 2.44
C ILE A 380 -6.23 -3.65 1.22
N ILE A 381 -6.91 -4.79 1.16
CA ILE A 381 -6.81 -5.76 0.07
C ILE A 381 -8.02 -5.56 -0.85
N LEU A 382 -7.79 -5.37 -2.14
CA LEU A 382 -8.84 -5.19 -3.13
C LEU A 382 -8.89 -6.45 -3.98
N LEU A 383 -9.81 -7.34 -3.66
CA LEU A 383 -9.96 -8.65 -4.29
C LEU A 383 -11.03 -8.57 -5.40
N ASP A 384 -10.60 -8.57 -6.66
CA ASP A 384 -11.51 -8.53 -7.80
C ASP A 384 -11.78 -9.93 -8.35
N GLU A 385 -13.07 -10.23 -8.56
CA GLU A 385 -13.60 -11.52 -9.03
C GLU A 385 -12.85 -12.78 -8.50
N PRO A 386 -12.75 -12.96 -7.15
CA PRO A 386 -12.06 -14.12 -6.58
C PRO A 386 -12.66 -15.47 -6.99
N GLU A 387 -13.91 -15.50 -7.43
CA GLU A 387 -14.59 -16.68 -7.95
C GLU A 387 -14.08 -17.15 -9.32
N THR A 388 -13.36 -16.29 -10.05
CA THR A 388 -12.96 -16.57 -11.43
C THR A 388 -11.95 -17.73 -11.47
N HIS A 389 -12.28 -18.77 -12.25
CA HIS A 389 -11.53 -20.02 -12.39
C HIS A 389 -11.46 -20.92 -11.13
N LEU A 390 -12.22 -20.64 -10.08
CA LEU A 390 -12.28 -21.48 -8.87
C LEU A 390 -13.61 -22.23 -8.76
N HIS A 391 -13.54 -23.49 -8.35
CA HIS A 391 -14.72 -24.25 -7.98
C HIS A 391 -15.18 -23.86 -6.56
N PRO A 392 -16.47 -23.99 -6.20
CA PRO A 392 -17.00 -23.42 -4.96
C PRO A 392 -16.30 -23.85 -3.65
N PRO A 393 -15.91 -25.13 -3.46
CA PRO A 393 -15.15 -25.57 -2.28
C PRO A 393 -13.84 -24.81 -2.10
N LEU A 394 -13.02 -24.73 -3.17
CA LEU A 394 -11.75 -24.05 -3.13
C LEU A 394 -11.89 -22.52 -2.95
N LEU A 395 -12.93 -21.91 -3.51
CA LEU A 395 -13.25 -20.50 -3.22
C LEU A 395 -13.55 -20.32 -1.73
N ALA A 396 -14.33 -21.21 -1.11
CA ALA A 396 -14.61 -21.15 0.31
C ALA A 396 -13.32 -21.27 1.15
N ALA A 397 -12.45 -22.22 0.80
CA ALA A 397 -11.15 -22.41 1.44
C ALA A 397 -10.26 -21.15 1.29
N LEU A 398 -10.21 -20.54 0.10
CA LEU A 398 -9.53 -19.27 -0.12
C LEU A 398 -10.08 -18.17 0.80
N MET A 399 -11.40 -18.02 0.90
CA MET A 399 -12.00 -17.00 1.77
C MET A 399 -11.76 -17.27 3.26
N HIS A 400 -11.60 -18.52 3.69
CA HIS A 400 -11.12 -18.84 5.05
C HIS A 400 -9.67 -18.37 5.26
N SER A 401 -8.79 -18.67 4.30
CA SER A 401 -7.38 -18.28 4.31
C SER A 401 -7.20 -16.76 4.34
N VAL A 402 -7.95 -16.03 3.50
CA VAL A 402 -7.95 -14.56 3.45
C VAL A 402 -8.38 -13.99 4.80
N ARG A 403 -9.49 -14.47 5.38
CA ARG A 403 -9.97 -13.98 6.68
C ARG A 403 -8.95 -14.20 7.80
N PHE A 404 -8.31 -15.36 7.84
CA PHE A 404 -7.27 -15.64 8.82
C PHE A 404 -6.12 -14.61 8.71
N ILE A 405 -5.62 -14.33 7.50
CA ILE A 405 -4.57 -13.33 7.29
C ILE A 405 -5.03 -11.92 7.70
N LEU A 406 -6.28 -11.54 7.37
CA LEU A 406 -6.83 -10.24 7.76
C LEU A 406 -6.90 -10.07 9.28
N GLU A 407 -7.29 -11.13 10.00
CA GLU A 407 -7.35 -11.13 11.46
C GLU A 407 -5.97 -11.05 12.09
N GLU A 408 -5.04 -11.90 11.67
CA GLU A 408 -3.69 -11.97 12.23
C GLU A 408 -2.84 -10.74 11.90
N GLN A 409 -3.10 -10.09 10.76
CA GLN A 409 -2.38 -8.90 10.31
C GLN A 409 -3.16 -7.62 10.49
N ASP A 410 -4.26 -7.60 11.24
CA ASP A 410 -5.09 -6.40 11.46
C ASP A 410 -5.36 -5.57 10.18
N ALA A 411 -5.79 -6.27 9.13
CA ALA A 411 -6.01 -5.71 7.81
C ALA A 411 -7.50 -5.79 7.41
N PHE A 412 -7.82 -5.23 6.24
CA PHE A 412 -9.17 -5.15 5.68
C PHE A 412 -9.19 -5.63 4.23
N ALA A 413 -10.31 -6.17 3.76
CA ALA A 413 -10.54 -6.52 2.36
C ALA A 413 -11.86 -6.00 1.81
#